data_AF-A0A023FY94-F1
#
_entry.id   AF-A0A023FY94-F1
#
_cell.length_a   1.000
_cell.length_b   1.000
_cell.length_c   1.000
_cell.angle_alpha   90.00
_cell.angle_beta   90.00
_cell.angle_gamma   90.00
#
_symmetry.space_group_name_H-M   'P 1'
#
loop_
_entity.id
_entity.type
_entity.pdbx_description
1 polymer ?
#
loop_
_entity_poly.entity_id
_entity_poly.type
_entity_poly.pdbx_seq_one_letter_code
_entity_poly.pdbx_strand_id
1 'polypeptide(L)'
;ETPTTLRVKLSSTAGAQARIMRCLIVALVAFFATVICDDSITKEMFLQKMNESQPYWTMVGSYEEAIGGRKKVCISTKRIQQTENSDNEAVIFHQSYKLKGCEWFPFGHEASYRVTFTDPHGSATQLEIHMKPVREGWGTARNYSLVYWNPSEECFVLKFSDSEGKPQCELLAWDLKAEKNATFPMCQQNYQAMCPAAPKHALFNEYCKITHAQMMENMSTLPVERCMQNSHS
;
A
#
# COMPACT_ATOMS: atom_id res chain seq x y z
N GLU A 1 45.49 46.99 0.08
CA GLU A 1 45.60 45.63 -0.50
C GLU A 1 46.25 44.73 0.54
N THR A 2 45.55 43.68 0.95
CA THR A 2 45.96 42.71 2.00
C THR A 2 45.67 41.31 1.45
N PRO A 3 46.55 40.31 1.63
CA PRO A 3 46.36 39.02 0.99
C PRO A 3 45.38 38.16 1.80
N THR A 4 44.24 37.84 1.19
CA THR A 4 43.23 36.93 1.74
C THR A 4 43.71 35.48 1.59
N THR A 5 43.95 34.81 2.72
CA THR A 5 44.29 33.37 2.74
C THR A 5 43.02 32.53 2.60
N LEU A 6 42.90 31.81 1.48
CA LEU A 6 41.80 30.89 1.21
C LEU A 6 42.08 29.53 1.87
N ARG A 7 41.27 29.14 2.88
CA ARG A 7 41.30 27.79 3.48
C ARG A 7 40.19 26.95 2.86
N VAL A 8 40.56 26.04 1.96
CA VAL A 8 39.67 24.95 1.51
C VAL A 8 39.77 23.82 2.52
N LYS A 9 38.67 23.52 3.23
CA LYS A 9 38.51 22.26 3.97
C LYS A 9 37.56 21.36 3.16
N LEU A 10 38.15 20.39 2.47
CA LEU A 10 37.46 19.18 2.03
C LEU A 10 37.64 18.13 3.13
N SER A 11 36.55 17.70 3.73
CA SER A 11 36.50 16.45 4.48
C SER A 11 35.24 15.70 4.11
N SER A 12 35.45 14.67 3.31
CA SER A 12 34.57 13.52 3.13
C SER A 12 34.20 12.93 4.49
N THR A 13 32.93 12.54 4.66
CA THR A 13 32.56 11.21 5.14
C THR A 13 31.06 11.02 4.97
N ALA A 14 30.71 10.08 4.10
CA ALA A 14 29.39 9.49 4.04
C ALA A 14 29.08 8.85 5.40
N GLY A 15 28.08 9.40 6.09
CA GLY A 15 27.51 8.83 7.30
C GLY A 15 26.04 8.57 7.05
N ALA A 16 25.73 7.49 6.33
CA ALA A 16 24.41 6.89 6.44
C ALA A 16 24.28 6.40 7.88
N GLN A 17 23.57 7.15 8.72
CA GLN A 17 23.14 6.68 10.03
C GLN A 17 22.15 5.55 9.83
N ALA A 18 22.66 4.32 9.72
CA ALA A 18 21.90 3.15 10.12
C ALA A 18 21.60 3.33 11.62
N ARG A 19 20.38 3.79 11.94
CA ARG A 19 19.89 3.79 13.31
C ARG A 19 19.81 2.33 13.73
N ILE A 20 20.74 1.96 14.61
CA ILE A 20 20.88 0.64 15.21
C ILE A 20 19.56 0.29 15.88
N MET A 21 18.86 -0.67 15.28
CA MET A 21 17.73 -1.40 15.85
C MET A 21 18.20 -2.03 17.16
N ARG A 22 17.77 -1.49 18.31
CA ARG A 22 18.15 -2.01 19.63
C ARG A 22 17.28 -3.23 19.94
N CYS A 23 17.64 -4.41 19.44
CA CYS A 23 17.02 -5.65 19.91
C CYS A 23 17.65 -6.01 21.27
N LEU A 24 16.82 -6.18 22.30
CA LEU A 24 17.23 -6.60 23.65
C LEU A 24 17.57 -8.09 23.62
N ILE A 25 18.85 -8.42 23.84
CA ILE A 25 19.28 -9.81 24.02
C ILE A 25 19.03 -10.18 25.49
N VAL A 26 17.94 -10.93 25.74
CA VAL A 26 17.71 -11.55 27.05
C VAL A 26 18.51 -12.85 27.10
N ALA A 27 19.72 -12.78 27.65
CA ALA A 27 20.56 -13.95 27.89
C ALA A 27 20.10 -14.68 29.17
N LEU A 28 19.12 -15.58 29.04
CA LEU A 28 18.81 -16.57 30.07
C LEU A 28 19.40 -17.91 29.63
N VAL A 29 20.39 -18.36 30.41
CA VAL A 29 20.90 -19.72 30.60
C VAL A 29 20.41 -20.78 29.60
N ALA A 30 21.32 -21.18 28.71
CA ALA A 30 21.32 -22.39 27.86
C ALA A 30 20.09 -22.64 26.95
N PHE A 31 20.35 -22.47 25.64
CA PHE A 31 19.52 -22.78 24.47
C PHE A 31 18.34 -21.83 24.14
N PHE A 32 18.44 -21.24 22.94
CA PHE A 32 17.51 -20.32 22.26
C PHE A 32 17.51 -18.86 22.74
N ALA A 33 18.47 -18.08 22.24
CA ALA A 33 18.32 -16.63 22.19
C ALA A 33 17.19 -16.30 21.18
N THR A 34 15.98 -16.04 21.67
CA THR A 34 14.91 -15.46 20.87
C THR A 34 15.13 -13.95 20.79
N VAL A 35 15.58 -13.47 19.64
CA VAL A 35 15.59 -12.04 19.33
C VAL A 35 14.13 -11.61 19.16
N ILE A 36 13.56 -10.92 20.14
CA ILE A 36 12.27 -10.26 20.01
C ILE A 36 12.57 -8.85 19.52
N CYS A 37 12.59 -8.66 18.21
CA CYS A 37 12.52 -7.31 17.65
C CYS A 37 11.02 -6.96 17.59
N ASP A 38 10.64 -5.89 18.28
CA ASP A 38 9.30 -5.32 18.22
C ASP A 38 9.14 -4.66 16.84
N ASP A 39 8.72 -5.44 15.86
CA ASP A 39 8.62 -5.07 14.44
C ASP A 39 7.37 -4.23 14.14
N SER A 40 7.02 -3.36 15.08
CA SER A 40 5.97 -2.38 14.93
C SER A 40 6.29 -1.38 13.81
N ILE A 41 5.39 -1.24 12.85
CA ILE A 41 5.54 -0.29 11.73
C ILE A 41 5.08 1.11 12.16
N THR A 42 5.96 2.11 12.06
CA THR A 42 5.61 3.52 12.32
C THR A 42 5.12 4.25 11.07
N LYS A 43 4.50 5.41 11.26
CA LYS A 43 4.15 6.35 10.17
C LYS A 43 5.36 6.64 9.27
N GLU A 44 6.50 6.95 9.88
CA GLU A 44 7.72 7.35 9.17
C GLU A 44 8.25 6.18 8.34
N MET A 45 8.26 4.97 8.90
CA MET A 45 8.69 3.76 8.18
C MET A 45 7.76 3.46 7.01
N PHE A 46 6.44 3.56 7.21
CA PHE A 46 5.45 3.33 6.15
C PHE A 46 5.59 4.34 5.02
N LEU A 47 5.71 5.63 5.36
CA LEU A 47 5.90 6.71 4.39
C LEU A 47 7.25 6.65 3.68
N GLN A 48 8.30 6.23 4.39
CA GLN A 48 9.63 6.00 3.81
C GLN A 48 9.54 4.87 2.77
N LYS A 49 8.99 3.70 3.14
CA LYS A 49 8.84 2.58 2.21
C LYS A 49 8.02 2.97 0.98
N MET A 50 6.97 3.78 1.14
CA MET A 50 6.17 4.27 0.01
C MET A 50 6.96 5.17 -0.95
N ASN A 51 7.90 5.96 -0.45
CA ASN A 51 8.78 6.77 -1.30
C ASN A 51 9.78 5.89 -2.07
N GLU A 52 10.31 4.87 -1.42
CA GLU A 52 11.35 3.98 -1.96
C GLU A 52 10.80 2.96 -2.97
N SER A 53 9.67 2.33 -2.65
CA SER A 53 9.17 1.17 -3.40
C SER A 53 8.18 1.50 -4.52
N GLN A 54 7.79 2.78 -4.67
CA GLN A 54 6.72 3.22 -5.58
C GLN A 54 5.42 2.42 -5.29
N PRO A 55 4.30 2.54 -6.07
CA PRO A 55 2.97 2.29 -5.51
C PRO A 55 2.82 0.90 -4.87
N TYR A 56 1.94 0.79 -3.89
CA TYR A 56 1.44 -0.54 -3.52
C TYR A 56 0.15 -0.84 -4.29
N TRP A 57 -0.12 -2.13 -4.47
CA TRP A 57 -1.29 -2.65 -5.14
C TRP A 57 -2.16 -3.42 -4.17
N THR A 58 -3.48 -3.31 -4.33
CA THR A 58 -4.42 -4.20 -3.64
C THR A 58 -4.51 -5.51 -4.39
N MET A 59 -4.00 -6.57 -3.78
CA MET A 59 -3.96 -7.90 -4.39
C MET A 59 -5.28 -8.62 -4.17
N VAL A 60 -5.79 -8.59 -2.93
CA VAL A 60 -7.01 -9.27 -2.51
C VAL A 60 -7.81 -8.35 -1.60
N GLY A 61 -9.11 -8.25 -1.83
CA GLY A 61 -10.07 -7.56 -0.96
C GLY A 61 -11.12 -8.52 -0.40
N SER A 62 -11.63 -8.23 0.79
CA SER A 62 -12.72 -9.01 1.41
C SER A 62 -14.12 -8.61 0.97
N TYR A 63 -14.19 -7.62 0.07
CA TYR A 63 -15.38 -6.94 -0.40
C TYR A 63 -15.16 -6.50 -1.84
N GLU A 64 -16.24 -6.10 -2.51
CA GLU A 64 -16.18 -5.51 -3.85
C GLU A 64 -16.58 -4.05 -3.77
N GLU A 65 -15.70 -3.14 -4.24
CA GLU A 65 -16.08 -1.76 -4.47
C GLU A 65 -16.62 -1.62 -5.89
N ALA A 66 -17.77 -0.95 -6.05
CA ALA A 66 -18.36 -0.70 -7.35
C ALA A 66 -18.64 0.78 -7.56
N ILE A 67 -18.37 1.29 -8.76
CA ILE A 67 -18.71 2.64 -9.20
C ILE A 67 -19.61 2.51 -10.41
N GLY A 68 -20.82 3.07 -10.34
CA GLY A 68 -21.82 2.92 -11.41
C GLY A 68 -22.16 1.46 -11.72
N GLY A 69 -22.16 0.59 -10.70
CA GLY A 69 -22.39 -0.86 -10.86
C GLY A 69 -21.22 -1.65 -11.47
N ARG A 70 -20.05 -1.01 -11.70
CA ARG A 70 -18.86 -1.67 -12.23
C ARG A 70 -17.85 -1.90 -11.12
N LYS A 71 -17.37 -3.15 -11.01
CA LYS A 71 -16.38 -3.55 -10.00
C LYS A 71 -15.04 -2.84 -10.24
N LYS A 72 -14.47 -2.30 -9.18
CA LYS A 72 -13.15 -1.67 -9.17
C LYS A 72 -12.06 -2.73 -9.02
N VAL A 73 -11.04 -2.65 -9.86
CA VAL A 73 -9.89 -3.57 -9.89
C VAL A 73 -8.60 -2.79 -10.18
N CYS A 74 -7.45 -3.45 -10.12
CA CYS A 74 -6.14 -2.86 -10.38
C CYS A 74 -5.88 -1.59 -9.55
N ILE A 75 -6.21 -1.68 -8.26
CA ILE A 75 -6.13 -0.55 -7.35
C ILE A 75 -4.67 -0.39 -6.93
N SER A 76 -4.04 0.69 -7.37
CA SER A 76 -2.70 1.10 -6.93
C SER A 76 -2.78 2.40 -6.15
N THR A 77 -1.93 2.56 -5.14
CA THR A 77 -1.85 3.79 -4.36
C THR A 77 -0.39 4.22 -4.24
N LYS A 78 -0.14 5.50 -4.52
CA LYS A 78 1.16 6.15 -4.35
C LYS A 78 1.02 7.44 -3.56
N ARG A 79 2.11 7.84 -2.91
CA ARG A 79 2.24 9.19 -2.35
C ARG A 79 2.57 10.18 -3.46
N ILE A 80 1.95 11.36 -3.44
CA ILE A 80 2.27 12.41 -4.42
C ILE A 80 2.86 13.66 -3.79
N GLN A 81 2.40 14.12 -2.63
CA GLN A 81 2.93 15.32 -1.97
C GLN A 81 2.74 15.28 -0.45
N GLN A 82 3.59 16.01 0.26
CA GLN A 82 3.37 16.44 1.64
C GLN A 82 2.77 17.85 1.58
N THR A 83 1.63 18.10 2.22
CA THR A 83 1.09 19.46 2.28
C THR A 83 1.97 20.31 3.18
N GLU A 84 2.69 21.28 2.60
CA GLU A 84 3.65 22.14 3.33
C GLU A 84 2.98 23.08 4.34
N ASN A 85 1.65 23.26 4.31
CA ASN A 85 0.94 24.28 5.07
C ASN A 85 -0.35 23.79 5.77
N SER A 86 -0.45 22.52 6.18
CA SER A 86 -1.58 22.09 7.01
C SER A 86 -1.15 21.83 8.45
N ASP A 87 -1.82 22.50 9.39
CA ASP A 87 -1.65 22.36 10.86
C ASP A 87 -1.80 20.92 11.37
N ASN A 88 -2.27 20.01 10.53
CA ASN A 88 -2.27 18.57 10.73
C ASN A 88 -1.40 17.94 9.65
N GLU A 89 -0.38 17.17 10.00
CA GLU A 89 0.64 16.52 9.16
C GLU A 89 0.10 15.53 8.10
N ALA A 90 -0.90 15.95 7.32
CA ALA A 90 -1.57 15.17 6.32
C ALA A 90 -0.70 14.99 5.08
N VAL A 91 -0.83 13.83 4.45
CA VAL A 91 -0.14 13.47 3.22
C VAL A 91 -1.19 13.23 2.14
N ILE A 92 -0.87 13.55 0.88
CA ILE A 92 -1.77 13.25 -0.23
C ILE A 92 -1.36 11.93 -0.88
N PHE A 93 -2.30 10.98 -0.85
CA PHE A 93 -2.21 9.74 -1.61
C PHE A 93 -3.03 9.86 -2.88
N HIS A 94 -2.46 9.37 -3.97
CA HIS A 94 -3.12 9.24 -5.25
C HIS A 94 -3.38 7.77 -5.51
N GLN A 95 -4.65 7.41 -5.66
CA GLN A 95 -5.07 6.07 -5.98
C GLN A 95 -5.53 6.00 -7.43
N SER A 96 -4.95 5.07 -8.19
CA SER A 96 -5.38 4.75 -9.53
C SER A 96 -6.10 3.39 -9.53
N TYR A 97 -7.11 3.24 -10.38
CA TYR A 97 -7.86 1.99 -10.52
C TYR A 97 -8.43 1.82 -11.93
N LYS A 98 -8.88 0.60 -12.24
CA LYS A 98 -9.61 0.27 -13.46
C LYS A 98 -11.01 -0.23 -13.09
N LEU A 99 -11.95 -0.08 -14.00
CA LEU A 99 -13.28 -0.66 -13.86
C LEU A 99 -13.38 -1.92 -14.72
N LYS A 100 -13.91 -2.99 -14.13
CA LYS A 100 -14.12 -4.26 -14.81
C LYS A 100 -15.13 -4.07 -15.96
N GLY A 101 -14.73 -4.47 -17.17
CA GLY A 101 -15.53 -4.37 -18.40
C GLY A 101 -14.71 -3.84 -19.57
N CYS A 102 -14.94 -4.36 -20.78
CA CYS A 102 -14.07 -4.14 -21.95
C CYS A 102 -13.95 -2.67 -22.36
N GLU A 103 -15.05 -1.93 -22.23
CA GLU A 103 -15.14 -0.51 -22.59
C GLU A 103 -14.34 0.38 -21.62
N TRP A 104 -14.24 -0.01 -20.34
CA TRP A 104 -13.73 0.85 -19.27
C TRP A 104 -12.34 0.46 -18.79
N PHE A 105 -12.00 -0.81 -18.90
CA PHE A 105 -10.71 -1.34 -18.44
C PHE A 105 -9.48 -0.67 -19.09
N PRO A 106 -9.51 -0.22 -20.36
CA PRO A 106 -8.38 0.53 -20.94
C PRO A 106 -8.13 1.89 -20.29
N PHE A 107 -9.10 2.43 -19.55
CA PHE A 107 -9.01 3.75 -18.95
C PHE A 107 -8.65 3.63 -17.46
N GLY A 108 -7.57 4.31 -17.08
CA GLY A 108 -7.27 4.54 -15.67
C GLY A 108 -8.21 5.58 -15.11
N HIS A 109 -8.70 5.33 -13.90
CA HIS A 109 -9.42 6.29 -13.10
C HIS A 109 -8.59 6.66 -11.88
N GLU A 110 -8.79 7.87 -11.37
CA GLU A 110 -7.96 8.44 -10.33
C GLU A 110 -8.82 9.03 -9.20
N ALA A 111 -8.32 8.90 -7.97
CA ALA A 111 -8.87 9.55 -6.80
C ALA A 111 -7.72 9.99 -5.88
N SER A 112 -7.80 11.22 -5.38
CA SER A 112 -6.84 11.77 -4.42
C SER A 112 -7.44 11.73 -3.02
N TYR A 113 -6.64 11.32 -2.04
CA TYR A 113 -7.01 11.21 -0.64
C TYR A 113 -6.09 12.05 0.22
N ARG A 114 -6.68 12.82 1.12
CA ARG A 114 -5.98 13.39 2.27
C ARG A 114 -5.87 12.29 3.32
N VAL A 115 -4.63 11.98 3.70
CA VAL A 115 -4.31 10.88 4.61
C VAL A 115 -3.68 11.42 5.88
N THR A 116 -4.26 11.06 7.02
CA THR A 116 -3.67 11.31 8.34
C THR A 116 -3.40 9.99 9.03
N PHE A 117 -2.38 9.99 9.89
CA PHE A 117 -1.97 8.83 10.66
C PHE A 117 -2.21 9.12 12.12
N THR A 118 -2.75 8.15 12.85
CA THR A 118 -2.81 8.22 14.30
C THR A 118 -2.12 7.00 14.88
N ASP A 119 -1.39 7.24 15.98
CA ASP A 119 -0.86 6.19 16.84
C ASP A 119 -1.66 6.30 18.16
N PRO A 120 -2.82 5.63 18.25
CA PRO A 120 -3.78 5.86 19.33
C PRO A 120 -3.25 5.46 20.71
N HIS A 121 -2.12 4.75 20.79
CA HIS A 121 -1.62 4.22 22.05
C HIS A 121 -0.18 4.65 22.36
N GLY A 122 0.53 5.29 21.43
CA GLY A 122 1.99 5.41 21.51
C GLY A 122 2.67 4.04 21.63
N SER A 123 1.90 2.97 21.46
CA SER A 123 2.33 1.59 21.40
C SER A 123 2.33 1.29 19.92
N ALA A 124 3.51 1.09 19.39
CA ALA A 124 3.76 0.95 17.98
C ALA A 124 3.04 -0.28 17.33
N THR A 125 2.24 -1.01 18.12
CA THR A 125 1.53 -2.23 17.74
C THR A 125 0.52 -2.08 16.60
N GLN A 126 -0.07 -0.89 16.37
CA GLN A 126 -1.09 -0.73 15.32
C GLN A 126 -1.17 0.72 14.79
N LEU A 127 -0.74 0.92 13.54
CA LEU A 127 -0.80 2.21 12.85
C LEU A 127 -2.20 2.41 12.25
N GLU A 128 -2.90 3.47 12.66
CA GLU A 128 -4.19 3.85 12.09
C GLU A 128 -4.01 4.87 10.96
N ILE A 129 -4.70 4.65 9.85
CA ILE A 129 -4.59 5.39 8.60
C ILE A 129 -5.99 5.89 8.20
N HIS A 130 -6.20 7.19 8.28
CA HIS A 130 -7.46 7.81 7.92
C HIS A 130 -7.36 8.38 6.51
N MET A 131 -8.10 7.80 5.57
CA MET A 131 -8.14 8.24 4.17
C MET A 131 -9.46 8.95 3.89
N LYS A 132 -9.40 10.24 3.57
CA LYS A 132 -10.57 11.02 3.15
C LYS A 132 -10.38 11.53 1.72
N PRO A 133 -11.35 11.31 0.80
CA PRO A 133 -11.31 11.92 -0.51
C PRO A 133 -11.08 13.44 -0.46
N VAL A 134 -10.20 13.95 -1.32
CA VAL A 134 -9.97 15.39 -1.46
C VAL A 134 -11.17 16.07 -2.11
N ARG A 135 -11.89 15.36 -3.00
CA ARG A 135 -13.09 15.83 -3.67
C ARG A 135 -14.29 14.98 -3.25
N GLU A 136 -15.37 15.62 -2.81
CA GLU A 136 -16.61 14.93 -2.45
C GLU A 136 -17.20 14.18 -3.66
N GLY A 137 -17.73 12.97 -3.40
CA GLY A 137 -18.26 12.08 -4.43
C GLY A 137 -17.22 11.28 -5.22
N TRP A 138 -15.91 11.46 -4.95
CA TRP A 138 -14.83 10.77 -5.66
C TRP A 138 -14.09 9.80 -4.71
N GLY A 139 -14.58 8.56 -4.65
CA GLY A 139 -14.04 7.52 -3.77
C GLY A 139 -14.72 7.46 -2.40
N THR A 140 -14.22 6.58 -1.54
CA THR A 140 -14.83 6.25 -0.25
C THR A 140 -13.89 6.64 0.89
N ALA A 141 -14.37 7.41 1.86
CA ALA A 141 -13.61 7.70 3.07
C ALA A 141 -13.49 6.43 3.93
N ARG A 142 -12.29 6.15 4.45
CA ARG A 142 -12.01 4.93 5.20
C ARG A 142 -11.03 5.17 6.34
N ASN A 143 -11.28 4.50 7.45
CA ASN A 143 -10.37 4.42 8.59
C ASN A 143 -9.80 3.01 8.61
N TYR A 144 -8.53 2.90 8.25
CA TYR A 144 -7.81 1.64 8.19
C TYR A 144 -6.93 1.46 9.42
N SER A 145 -6.80 0.22 9.86
CA SER A 145 -5.78 -0.24 10.77
C SER A 145 -4.76 -1.08 10.00
N LEU A 146 -3.47 -0.77 10.12
CA LEU A 146 -2.40 -1.63 9.64
C LEU A 146 -2.18 -2.73 10.67
N VAL A 147 -2.73 -3.91 10.38
CA VAL A 147 -2.78 -5.05 11.32
C VAL A 147 -1.65 -6.05 11.12
N TYR A 148 -0.98 -6.02 9.97
CA TYR A 148 0.19 -6.85 9.72
C TYR A 148 1.11 -6.24 8.65
N TRP A 149 2.42 -6.40 8.83
CA TRP A 149 3.46 -5.95 7.91
C TRP A 149 4.53 -7.03 7.77
N ASN A 150 4.90 -7.38 6.53
CA ASN A 150 6.00 -8.30 6.28
C ASN A 150 7.03 -7.67 5.31
N PRO A 151 8.22 -7.27 5.81
CA PRO A 151 9.22 -6.63 4.99
C PRO A 151 9.90 -7.60 4.00
N SER A 152 9.94 -8.90 4.29
CA SER A 152 10.55 -9.91 3.41
C SER A 152 9.67 -10.26 2.22
N GLU A 153 8.37 -10.37 2.44
CA GLU A 153 7.36 -10.59 1.40
C GLU A 153 6.99 -9.29 0.65
N GLU A 154 7.40 -8.13 1.19
CA GLU A 154 6.98 -6.79 0.76
C GLU A 154 5.46 -6.66 0.61
N CYS A 155 4.75 -7.14 1.63
CA CYS A 155 3.29 -7.09 1.70
C CYS A 155 2.82 -6.63 3.09
N PHE A 156 1.57 -6.22 3.15
CA PHE A 156 0.92 -5.83 4.40
C PHE A 156 -0.60 -6.04 4.31
N VAL A 157 -1.25 -6.04 5.47
CA VAL A 157 -2.70 -6.20 5.58
C VAL A 157 -3.29 -4.96 6.25
N LEU A 158 -4.26 -4.36 5.57
CA LEU A 158 -5.10 -3.32 6.15
C LEU A 158 -6.45 -3.91 6.53
N LYS A 159 -7.02 -3.41 7.61
CA LYS A 159 -8.36 -3.75 8.10
C LYS A 159 -9.18 -2.49 8.26
N PHE A 160 -10.47 -2.52 7.96
CA PHE A 160 -11.41 -1.47 8.30
C PHE A 160 -12.76 -2.10 8.67
N SER A 161 -13.70 -1.31 9.17
CA SER A 161 -15.08 -1.75 9.35
C SER A 161 -15.97 -1.07 8.31
N ASP A 162 -16.87 -1.83 7.70
CA ASP A 162 -17.89 -1.27 6.81
C ASP A 162 -19.00 -0.53 7.58
N SER A 163 -20.02 -0.04 6.87
CA SER A 163 -21.14 0.70 7.46
C SER A 163 -21.97 -0.12 8.45
N GLU A 164 -21.90 -1.45 8.40
CA GLU A 164 -22.57 -2.36 9.33
C GLU A 164 -21.66 -2.75 10.50
N GLY A 165 -20.44 -2.21 10.54
CA GLY A 165 -19.43 -2.54 11.55
C GLY A 165 -18.73 -3.88 11.30
N LYS A 166 -19.00 -4.53 10.17
CA LYS A 166 -18.37 -5.82 9.84
C LYS A 166 -16.92 -5.58 9.39
N PRO A 167 -15.96 -6.38 9.88
CA PRO A 167 -14.57 -6.23 9.50
C PRO A 167 -14.35 -6.60 8.04
N GLN A 168 -13.62 -5.74 7.34
CA GLN A 168 -13.15 -5.91 5.99
C GLN A 168 -11.62 -5.83 5.99
N CYS A 169 -10.98 -6.59 5.11
CA CYS A 169 -9.53 -6.68 4.98
C CYS A 169 -9.08 -6.50 3.53
N GLU A 170 -7.88 -5.95 3.39
CA GLU A 170 -7.16 -5.83 2.13
C GLU A 170 -5.76 -6.41 2.32
N LEU A 171 -5.34 -7.30 1.41
CA LEU A 171 -3.95 -7.74 1.28
C LEU A 171 -3.31 -6.91 0.18
N LEU A 172 -2.23 -6.22 0.54
CA LEU A 172 -1.53 -5.30 -0.34
C LEU A 172 -0.07 -5.72 -0.51
N ALA A 173 0.49 -5.44 -1.68
CA ALA A 173 1.87 -5.71 -1.99
C ALA A 173 2.52 -4.51 -2.67
N TRP A 174 3.80 -4.27 -2.38
CA TRP A 174 4.58 -3.23 -3.04
C TRP A 174 4.78 -3.56 -4.53
N ASP A 175 4.94 -2.54 -5.38
CA ASP A 175 4.97 -2.70 -6.84
C ASP A 175 5.92 -3.82 -7.30
N LEU A 176 7.13 -3.86 -6.77
CA LEU A 176 8.16 -4.83 -7.16
C LEU A 176 7.76 -6.30 -6.89
N LYS A 177 6.83 -6.56 -5.97
CA LYS A 177 6.31 -7.91 -5.70
C LYS A 177 4.89 -8.14 -6.21
N ALA A 178 4.19 -7.09 -6.62
CA ALA A 178 2.86 -7.19 -7.17
C ALA A 178 2.91 -7.76 -8.60
N GLU A 179 2.82 -9.08 -8.71
CA GLU A 179 2.77 -9.81 -9.98
C GLU A 179 1.54 -10.71 -10.05
N LYS A 180 1.16 -11.11 -11.27
CA LYS A 180 0.12 -12.12 -11.46
C LYS A 180 0.57 -13.43 -10.80
N ASN A 181 -0.32 -14.03 -10.02
CA ASN A 181 -0.06 -15.26 -9.25
C ASN A 181 1.02 -15.11 -8.16
N ALA A 182 1.45 -13.90 -7.81
CA ALA A 182 2.31 -13.69 -6.65
C ALA A 182 1.62 -14.25 -5.39
N THR A 183 2.42 -14.89 -4.53
CA THR A 183 1.95 -15.45 -3.26
C THR A 183 2.68 -14.78 -2.11
N PHE A 184 1.94 -14.56 -1.02
CA PHE A 184 2.43 -13.90 0.18
C PHE A 184 1.98 -14.73 1.40
N PRO A 185 2.58 -15.92 1.64
CA PRO A 185 2.07 -16.87 2.62
C PRO A 185 1.80 -16.26 4.00
N MET A 186 2.70 -15.42 4.50
CA MET A 186 2.57 -14.80 5.81
C MET A 186 1.48 -13.71 5.83
N CYS A 187 1.42 -12.85 4.80
CA CYS A 187 0.32 -11.89 4.70
C CYS A 187 -1.03 -12.57 4.46
N GLN A 188 -1.09 -13.67 3.71
CA GLN A 188 -2.30 -14.45 3.48
C GLN A 188 -2.80 -15.10 4.78
N GLN A 189 -1.90 -15.64 5.58
CA GLN A 189 -2.24 -16.19 6.90
C GLN A 189 -2.83 -15.11 7.82
N ASN A 190 -2.20 -13.93 7.88
CA ASN A 190 -2.67 -12.83 8.71
C ASN A 190 -3.99 -12.22 8.20
N TYR A 191 -4.13 -12.09 6.88
CA TYR A 191 -5.40 -11.70 6.26
C TYR A 191 -6.53 -12.66 6.66
N GLN A 192 -6.28 -13.97 6.59
CA GLN A 192 -7.26 -15.00 6.97
C GLN A 192 -7.57 -14.96 8.47
N ALA A 193 -6.58 -14.72 9.32
CA ALA A 193 -6.79 -14.60 10.76
C ALA A 193 -7.66 -13.38 11.12
N MET A 194 -7.48 -12.27 10.41
CA MET A 194 -8.21 -11.01 10.65
C MET A 194 -9.61 -11.01 10.04
N CYS A 195 -9.80 -11.71 8.92
CA CYS A 195 -11.06 -11.81 8.18
C CYS A 195 -11.39 -13.27 7.79
N PRO A 196 -11.65 -14.17 8.76
CA PRO A 196 -11.73 -15.61 8.51
C PRO A 196 -12.92 -16.07 7.67
N ALA A 197 -14.04 -15.34 7.74
CA ALA A 197 -15.29 -15.69 7.05
C ALA A 197 -15.57 -14.78 5.84
N ALA A 198 -14.64 -13.91 5.48
CA ALA A 198 -14.89 -12.94 4.41
C ALA A 198 -14.61 -13.54 3.03
N PRO A 199 -15.44 -13.23 2.02
CA PRO A 199 -15.18 -13.68 0.65
C PRO A 199 -13.87 -13.05 0.15
N LYS A 200 -13.12 -13.77 -0.70
CA LYS A 200 -11.85 -13.28 -1.24
C LYS A 200 -12.02 -12.88 -2.70
N HIS A 201 -11.85 -11.59 -2.98
CA HIS A 201 -11.92 -11.04 -4.32
C HIS A 201 -10.51 -10.70 -4.82
N ALA A 202 -10.09 -11.33 -5.91
CA ALA A 202 -8.82 -10.98 -6.56
C ALA A 202 -8.97 -9.62 -7.27
N LEU A 203 -8.19 -8.63 -6.83
CA LEU A 203 -8.23 -7.26 -7.37
C LEU A 203 -7.04 -6.95 -8.29
N PHE A 204 -6.04 -7.82 -8.33
CA PHE A 204 -4.86 -7.71 -9.20
C PHE A 204 -4.80 -8.84 -10.23
N ASN A 205 -4.45 -8.53 -11.47
CA ASN A 205 -4.29 -9.47 -12.57
C ASN A 205 -3.21 -9.01 -13.58
N GLU A 206 -2.98 -9.79 -14.63
CA GLU A 206 -1.97 -9.50 -15.68
C GLU A 206 -2.15 -8.14 -16.35
N TYR A 207 -3.36 -7.58 -16.35
CA TYR A 207 -3.69 -6.36 -17.06
C TYR A 207 -3.60 -5.12 -16.16
N CYS A 208 -3.23 -5.26 -14.89
CA CYS A 208 -3.15 -4.13 -13.98
C CYS A 208 -1.94 -3.22 -14.26
N LYS A 209 -0.83 -3.80 -14.70
CA LYS A 209 0.41 -3.05 -14.98
C LYS A 209 0.60 -2.65 -16.43
N ILE A 210 -0.27 -3.10 -17.34
CA ILE A 210 -0.17 -2.71 -18.75
C ILE A 210 -0.72 -1.31 -18.99
N THR A 211 -0.04 -0.59 -19.87
CA THR A 211 -0.43 0.74 -20.35
C THR A 211 -1.68 0.68 -21.24
N HIS A 212 -2.30 1.83 -21.48
CA HIS A 212 -3.40 1.93 -22.44
C HIS A 212 -2.98 1.44 -23.83
N ALA A 213 -1.81 1.84 -24.32
CA ALA A 213 -1.30 1.40 -25.63
C ALA A 213 -1.15 -0.12 -25.73
N GLN A 214 -0.53 -0.75 -24.72
CA GLN A 214 -0.41 -2.22 -24.66
C GLN A 214 -1.77 -2.91 -24.54
N MET A 215 -2.71 -2.31 -23.80
CA MET A 215 -4.08 -2.85 -23.72
C MET A 215 -4.75 -2.81 -25.10
N MET A 216 -4.63 -1.70 -25.83
CA MET A 216 -5.22 -1.56 -27.17
C MET A 216 -4.59 -2.54 -28.17
N GLU A 217 -3.27 -2.77 -28.08
CA GLU A 217 -2.58 -3.80 -28.86
C GLU A 217 -3.04 -5.23 -28.50
N ASN A 218 -3.21 -5.52 -27.21
CA ASN A 218 -3.76 -6.81 -26.78
C ASN A 218 -5.21 -7.00 -27.25
N MET A 219 -6.01 -5.93 -27.27
CA MET A 219 -7.40 -5.99 -27.72
C MET A 219 -7.52 -6.16 -29.24
N SER A 220 -6.59 -5.64 -30.04
CA SER A 220 -6.61 -5.83 -31.49
C SER A 220 -6.28 -7.26 -31.93
N THR A 221 -5.65 -8.04 -31.04
CA THR A 221 -5.23 -9.42 -31.30
C THR A 221 -6.14 -10.47 -30.64
N LEU A 222 -7.02 -10.07 -29.72
CA LEU A 222 -7.94 -10.95 -29.03
C LEU A 222 -9.32 -10.98 -29.70
N PRO A 223 -9.98 -12.16 -29.81
CA PRO A 223 -11.39 -12.22 -30.18
C PRO A 223 -12.22 -11.41 -29.18
N VAL A 224 -13.10 -10.53 -29.68
CA VAL A 224 -13.98 -9.63 -28.89
C VAL A 224 -14.70 -10.37 -27.74
N GLU A 225 -15.02 -11.64 -27.95
CA GLU A 225 -15.69 -12.52 -27.01
C GLU A 225 -14.90 -12.76 -25.70
N ARG A 226 -13.56 -12.73 -25.75
CA ARG A 226 -12.72 -13.06 -24.58
C ARG A 226 -12.66 -11.92 -23.55
N CYS A 227 -12.94 -10.69 -23.95
CA CYS A 227 -13.05 -9.58 -23.00
C CYS A 227 -14.35 -9.64 -22.18
N MET A 228 -15.39 -10.34 -22.67
CA MET A 228 -16.67 -10.48 -21.96
C MET A 228 -16.68 -11.61 -20.94
N GLN A 229 -15.94 -12.70 -21.14
CA GLN A 229 -16.01 -13.87 -20.24
C GLN A 229 -15.46 -13.58 -18.83
N ASN A 230 -14.57 -12.60 -18.71
CA ASN A 230 -14.07 -12.18 -17.41
C ASN A 230 -15.06 -11.32 -16.62
N SER A 231 -16.19 -10.85 -17.18
CA SER A 231 -17.16 -10.01 -16.47
C SER A 231 -18.14 -10.79 -15.56
N HIS A 232 -18.30 -12.10 -15.79
CA HIS A 232 -19.32 -12.93 -15.14
C HIS A 232 -18.79 -13.92 -14.09
N SER A 233 -17.48 -13.94 -13.83
CA SER A 233 -16.87 -14.63 -12.69
C SER A 233 -16.61 -13.70 -11.51
#